data_AF-A0A961VA84-F1
#
_entry.id   AF-A0A961VA84-F1
#
_cell.length_a   1.000
_cell.length_b   1.000
_cell.length_c   1.000
_cell.angle_alpha   90.00
_cell.angle_beta   90.00
_cell.angle_gamma   90.00
#
_symmetry.space_group_name_H-M   'P 1'
#
loop_
_entity.id
_entity.type
_entity.pdbx_description
1 polymer ?
#
loop_
_entity_poly.entity_id
_entity_poly.type
_entity_poly.pdbx_seq_one_letter_code
_entity_poly.pdbx_strand_id
1 'polypeptide(L)'
;RRNKLSDFVGIRQNGKIAMKLDEGVGIAGVETCTEDDDVLLTTAHGQCIRFPVADLRVFQSRDSQGVRGIALADTDTVISMTILSHVDATPDERAEYLKRARAMRGEAEDAVEVENGDAEVADGGELSQERYAELGAREQFVLTLSRNGFGKRTSSYEYRTSGRGGKGIIAMTVNERNGDLIASFPVEDTDQIMLVTNGGQLIRCPVGDIRIAGRSTQGVTVFKTAEGEKVVSVERISEDESDEDEASEPEGGGGDGV
;
A
#
# COMPACT_ATOMS: atom_id res chain seq x y z
N ARG A 1 -15.41 5.35 3.11
CA ARG A 1 -16.69 5.96 2.62
C ARG A 1 -16.51 6.28 1.14
N ARG A 2 -17.55 6.17 0.29
CA ARG A 2 -17.47 6.48 -1.15
C ARG A 2 -18.44 7.60 -1.54
N ASN A 3 -17.99 8.57 -2.32
CA ASN A 3 -18.77 9.71 -2.81
C ASN A 3 -18.54 9.88 -4.31
N LYS A 4 -19.46 10.55 -5.02
CA LYS A 4 -19.21 10.89 -6.43
C LYS A 4 -18.22 12.04 -6.48
N LEU A 5 -17.24 11.98 -7.38
CA LEU A 5 -16.28 13.07 -7.57
C LEU A 5 -17.00 14.39 -7.97
N SER A 6 -18.11 14.28 -8.69
CA SER A 6 -18.99 15.41 -9.03
C SER A 6 -19.50 16.19 -7.82
N ASP A 7 -19.58 15.56 -6.63
CA ASP A 7 -19.99 16.22 -5.39
C ASP A 7 -18.95 17.23 -4.89
N PHE A 8 -17.74 17.22 -5.46
CA PHE A 8 -16.57 18.01 -5.08
C PHE A 8 -16.10 18.98 -6.18
N VAL A 9 -16.95 19.27 -7.17
CA VAL A 9 -16.70 20.35 -8.13
C VAL A 9 -17.03 21.72 -7.50
N GLY A 10 -16.30 22.77 -7.91
CA GLY A 10 -16.59 24.16 -7.55
C GLY A 10 -16.39 24.50 -6.07
N ILE A 11 -15.33 23.98 -5.44
CA ILE A 11 -15.01 24.23 -4.04
C ILE A 11 -14.53 25.67 -3.86
N ARG A 12 -15.13 26.40 -2.91
CA ARG A 12 -14.73 27.77 -2.55
C ARG A 12 -13.51 27.74 -1.62
N GLN A 13 -12.84 28.88 -1.45
CA GLN A 13 -11.65 28.99 -0.60
C GLN A 13 -11.86 28.56 0.86
N ASN A 14 -13.07 28.68 1.40
CA ASN A 14 -13.40 28.24 2.76
C ASN A 14 -13.70 26.73 2.87
N GLY A 15 -13.52 25.98 1.78
CA GLY A 15 -13.66 24.53 1.75
C GLY A 15 -15.11 24.03 1.67
N LYS A 16 -15.24 22.71 1.71
CA LYS A 16 -16.51 21.98 1.65
C LYS A 16 -16.41 20.77 2.58
N ILE A 17 -17.38 20.59 3.47
CA ILE A 17 -17.40 19.42 4.36
C ILE A 17 -17.54 18.16 3.51
N ALA A 18 -16.55 17.26 3.59
CA ALA A 18 -16.57 15.97 2.89
C ALA A 18 -17.35 14.91 3.70
N MET A 19 -17.15 14.90 5.02
CA MET A 19 -17.86 14.03 5.96
C MET A 19 -17.83 14.60 7.38
N LYS A 20 -18.76 14.15 8.23
CA LYS A 20 -18.67 14.33 9.67
C LYS A 20 -17.80 13.24 10.29
N LEU A 21 -16.96 13.64 11.25
CA LEU A 21 -16.10 12.76 12.03
C LEU A 21 -16.53 12.84 13.48
N ASP A 22 -16.46 11.70 14.17
CA ASP A 22 -16.62 11.67 15.62
C ASP A 22 -15.37 12.20 16.31
N GLU A 23 -15.52 12.60 17.57
CA GLU A 23 -14.40 13.04 18.38
C GLU A 23 -13.32 11.95 18.46
N GLY A 24 -12.07 12.34 18.23
CA GLY A 24 -10.93 11.41 18.20
C GLY A 24 -10.77 10.60 16.93
N VAL A 25 -11.65 10.76 15.92
CA VAL A 25 -11.54 10.08 14.62
C VAL A 25 -10.93 11.00 13.57
N GLY A 26 -9.89 10.52 12.90
CA GLY A 26 -9.23 11.21 11.78
C GLY A 26 -9.48 10.54 10.43
N ILE A 27 -9.15 11.24 9.35
CA ILE A 27 -9.07 10.66 8.00
C ILE A 27 -7.66 10.12 7.80
N ALA A 28 -7.53 8.81 7.54
CA ALA A 28 -6.24 8.17 7.28
C ALA A 28 -5.81 8.25 5.81
N GLY A 29 -6.76 8.37 4.88
CA GLY A 29 -6.47 8.43 3.44
C GLY A 29 -7.68 8.81 2.61
N VAL A 30 -7.43 9.42 1.45
CA VAL A 30 -8.43 9.79 0.45
C VAL A 30 -7.84 9.47 -0.91
N GLU A 31 -8.52 8.62 -1.68
CA GLU A 31 -8.10 8.26 -3.03
C GLU A 31 -9.32 8.25 -3.97
N THR A 32 -9.07 8.50 -5.24
CA THR A 32 -10.05 8.30 -6.31
C THR A 32 -10.09 6.84 -6.71
N CYS A 33 -11.28 6.34 -7.04
CA CYS A 33 -11.48 4.96 -7.48
C CYS A 33 -12.62 4.87 -8.48
N THR A 34 -12.65 3.77 -9.20
CA THR A 34 -13.73 3.30 -10.07
C THR A 34 -14.46 2.13 -9.40
N GLU A 35 -15.48 1.58 -10.05
CA GLU A 35 -16.18 0.39 -9.51
C GLU A 35 -15.38 -0.90 -9.73
N ASP A 36 -14.39 -0.86 -10.63
CA ASP A 36 -13.53 -1.98 -11.03
C ASP A 36 -12.24 -2.06 -10.20
N ASP A 37 -12.21 -1.37 -9.06
CA ASP A 37 -11.09 -1.35 -8.14
C ASP A 37 -11.43 -2.06 -6.82
N ASP A 38 -10.39 -2.39 -6.06
CA ASP A 38 -10.47 -2.84 -4.68
C ASP A 38 -9.89 -1.79 -3.72
N VAL A 39 -10.43 -1.75 -2.51
CA VAL A 39 -9.82 -1.02 -1.39
C VAL A 39 -8.97 -2.00 -0.60
N LEU A 40 -7.71 -1.63 -0.33
CA LEU A 40 -6.85 -2.26 0.67
C LEU A 40 -6.69 -1.31 1.86
N LEU A 41 -7.05 -1.76 3.06
CA LEU A 41 -6.76 -1.07 4.32
C LEU A 41 -5.65 -1.81 5.04
N THR A 42 -4.69 -1.06 5.60
CA THR A 42 -3.60 -1.61 6.42
C THR A 42 -3.58 -0.96 7.79
N THR A 43 -3.34 -1.75 8.83
CA THR A 43 -3.32 -1.31 10.24
C THR A 43 -1.90 -1.22 10.79
N ALA A 44 -1.73 -0.46 11.86
CA ALA A 44 -0.45 -0.28 12.55
C ALA A 44 0.10 -1.61 13.08
N HIS A 45 -0.78 -2.51 13.55
CA HIS A 45 -0.35 -3.82 14.08
C HIS A 45 -0.18 -4.90 13.01
N GLY A 46 -0.15 -4.54 11.72
CA GLY A 46 0.21 -5.46 10.65
C GLY A 46 -0.95 -6.28 10.09
N GLN A 47 -2.20 -5.90 10.34
CA GLN A 47 -3.35 -6.49 9.66
C GLN A 47 -3.70 -5.69 8.40
N CYS A 48 -4.36 -6.35 7.45
CA CYS A 48 -4.95 -5.70 6.29
C CYS A 48 -6.23 -6.38 5.84
N ILE A 49 -7.08 -5.64 5.14
CA ILE A 49 -8.27 -6.20 4.48
C ILE A 49 -8.39 -5.61 3.08
N ARG A 50 -8.64 -6.48 2.10
CA ARG A 50 -8.96 -6.09 0.73
C ARG A 50 -10.41 -6.43 0.43
N PHE A 51 -11.17 -5.49 -0.13
CA PHE A 51 -12.55 -5.71 -0.58
C PHE A 51 -12.89 -4.83 -1.79
N PRO A 52 -13.81 -5.26 -2.67
CA PRO A 52 -14.22 -4.47 -3.84
C PRO A 52 -14.79 -3.11 -3.49
N VAL A 53 -14.47 -2.08 -4.28
CA VAL A 53 -15.06 -0.74 -4.14
C VAL A 53 -16.58 -0.80 -4.29
N ALA A 54 -17.09 -1.72 -5.11
CA ALA A 54 -18.52 -1.97 -5.28
C ALA A 54 -19.25 -2.31 -3.96
N ASP A 55 -18.56 -2.91 -2.96
CA ASP A 55 -19.14 -3.21 -1.63
C ASP A 55 -19.40 -1.94 -0.79
N LEU A 56 -18.89 -0.79 -1.23
CA LEU A 56 -19.17 0.51 -0.64
C LEU A 56 -20.30 1.19 -1.40
N ARG A 57 -21.44 1.39 -0.74
CA ARG A 57 -22.49 2.25 -1.29
C ARG A 57 -21.98 3.67 -1.54
N VAL A 58 -22.46 4.31 -2.60
CA VAL A 58 -22.21 5.73 -2.85
C VAL A 58 -23.10 6.56 -1.92
N PHE A 59 -22.46 7.41 -1.12
CA PHE A 59 -23.17 8.30 -0.19
C PHE A 59 -23.51 9.62 -0.87
N GLN A 60 -24.78 10.04 -0.81
CA GLN A 60 -25.20 11.35 -1.28
C GLN A 60 -25.14 12.41 -0.17
N SER A 61 -25.47 12.03 1.08
CA SER A 61 -25.41 12.92 2.24
C SER A 61 -24.02 12.93 2.87
N ARG A 62 -23.53 14.13 3.21
CA ARG A 62 -22.24 14.37 3.89
C ARG A 62 -22.31 14.21 5.41
N ASP A 63 -23.51 14.07 5.96
CA ASP A 63 -23.72 13.91 7.39
C ASP A 63 -23.47 12.48 7.89
N SER A 64 -23.35 11.50 6.98
CA SER A 64 -23.11 10.11 7.33
C SER A 64 -21.63 9.83 7.62
N GLN A 65 -21.35 9.04 8.66
CA GLN A 65 -19.99 8.59 9.03
C GLN A 65 -19.40 7.56 8.04
N GLY A 66 -20.25 6.79 7.35
CA GLY A 66 -19.81 5.79 6.37
C GLY A 66 -20.18 4.36 6.79
N VAL A 67 -19.33 3.40 6.45
CA VAL A 67 -19.44 1.99 6.84
C VAL A 67 -18.06 1.48 7.28
N ARG A 68 -18.04 0.49 8.17
CA ARG A 68 -16.80 -0.11 8.68
C ARG A 68 -16.01 -0.80 7.56
N GLY A 69 -14.74 -0.45 7.37
CA GLY A 69 -13.86 -1.13 6.40
C GLY A 69 -13.24 -2.42 6.96
N ILE A 70 -12.62 -2.31 8.14
CA ILE A 70 -11.93 -3.39 8.85
C ILE A 70 -12.40 -3.43 10.31
N ALA A 71 -12.44 -4.61 10.92
CA ALA A 71 -12.59 -4.75 12.37
C ALA A 71 -11.19 -4.66 13.01
N LEU A 72 -10.98 -3.60 13.79
CA LEU A 72 -9.71 -3.35 14.49
C LEU A 72 -9.62 -4.18 15.77
N ALA A 73 -8.41 -4.63 16.09
CA ALA A 73 -8.08 -5.08 17.43
C ALA A 73 -8.00 -3.89 18.39
N ASP A 74 -7.99 -4.17 19.69
CA ASP A 74 -7.83 -3.13 20.70
C ASP A 74 -6.53 -2.35 20.46
N THR A 75 -6.62 -1.03 20.57
CA THR A 75 -5.54 -0.05 20.34
C THR A 75 -4.91 -0.04 18.94
N ASP A 76 -5.39 -0.85 18.00
CA ASP A 76 -4.95 -0.80 16.61
C ASP A 76 -5.63 0.37 15.87
N THR A 77 -4.99 0.85 14.82
CA THR A 77 -5.53 1.92 13.96
C THR A 77 -5.22 1.63 12.50
N VAL A 78 -6.08 2.11 11.61
CA VAL A 78 -5.77 2.16 10.18
C VAL A 78 -4.69 3.22 9.97
N ILE A 79 -3.60 2.84 9.30
CA ILE A 79 -2.51 3.74 8.91
C ILE A 79 -2.54 4.09 7.43
N SER A 80 -3.21 3.27 6.62
CA SER A 80 -3.29 3.47 5.18
C SER A 80 -4.59 2.91 4.61
N MET A 81 -5.08 3.59 3.58
CA MET A 81 -6.09 3.12 2.65
C MET A 81 -5.52 3.31 1.25
N THR A 82 -5.53 2.27 0.43
CA THR A 82 -5.13 2.38 -0.97
C THR A 82 -6.05 1.65 -1.93
N ILE A 83 -6.04 2.08 -3.19
CA ILE A 83 -6.80 1.51 -4.29
C ILE A 83 -5.91 0.59 -5.14
N LEU A 84 -6.36 -0.65 -5.32
CA LEU A 84 -5.70 -1.65 -6.15
C LEU A 84 -6.61 -2.04 -7.30
N SER A 85 -6.03 -2.34 -8.46
CA SER A 85 -6.78 -2.86 -9.60
C SER A 85 -7.43 -4.20 -9.27
N HIS A 86 -8.72 -4.33 -9.54
CA HIS A 86 -9.44 -5.59 -9.33
C HIS A 86 -9.07 -6.61 -10.40
N VAL A 87 -8.97 -7.88 -9.96
CA VAL A 87 -8.84 -9.03 -10.85
C VAL A 87 -9.65 -10.18 -10.26
N ASP A 88 -10.59 -10.69 -11.05
CA ASP A 88 -11.31 -11.91 -10.73
C ASP A 88 -10.41 -13.11 -11.05
N ALA A 89 -9.57 -13.49 -10.08
CA ALA A 89 -8.70 -14.64 -10.15
C ALA A 89 -9.03 -15.60 -9.00
N THR A 90 -9.11 -16.88 -9.28
CA THR A 90 -9.33 -17.93 -8.28
C THR A 90 -8.11 -18.06 -7.35
N PRO A 91 -8.26 -18.68 -6.15
CA PRO A 91 -7.12 -18.98 -5.29
C PRO A 91 -6.01 -19.75 -6.01
N ASP A 92 -6.37 -20.73 -6.84
CA ASP A 92 -5.42 -21.58 -7.56
C ASP A 92 -4.65 -20.80 -8.63
N GLU A 93 -5.34 -19.98 -9.43
CA GLU A 93 -4.69 -19.12 -10.42
C GLU A 93 -3.69 -18.16 -9.78
N ARG A 94 -4.06 -17.55 -8.64
CA ARG A 94 -3.14 -16.66 -7.91
C ARG A 94 -1.94 -17.41 -7.35
N ALA A 95 -2.16 -18.60 -6.78
CA ALA A 95 -1.09 -19.42 -6.23
C ALA A 95 -0.10 -19.86 -7.31
N GLU A 96 -0.61 -20.30 -8.46
CA GLU A 96 0.22 -20.70 -9.59
C GLU A 96 0.97 -19.51 -10.22
N TYR A 97 0.28 -18.38 -10.41
CA TYR A 97 0.91 -17.14 -10.87
C TYR A 97 2.06 -16.74 -9.95
N LEU A 98 1.82 -16.66 -8.63
CA LEU A 98 2.84 -16.27 -7.65
C LEU A 98 4.01 -17.25 -7.64
N LYS A 99 3.74 -18.57 -7.73
CA LYS A 99 4.79 -19.59 -7.82
C LYS A 99 5.68 -19.37 -9.04
N ARG A 100 5.08 -19.19 -10.23
CA ARG A 100 5.81 -18.97 -11.48
C ARG A 100 6.54 -17.63 -11.49
N ALA A 101 5.92 -16.57 -10.98
CA ALA A 101 6.51 -15.24 -10.92
C ALA A 101 7.74 -15.18 -10.00
N ARG A 102 7.69 -15.82 -8.82
CA ARG A 102 8.84 -15.94 -7.90
C ARG A 102 10.02 -16.68 -8.53
N ALA A 103 9.74 -17.79 -9.22
CA ALA A 103 10.76 -18.56 -9.92
C ALA A 103 11.45 -17.72 -11.03
N MET A 104 10.67 -16.92 -11.77
CA MET A 104 11.20 -16.01 -12.79
C MET A 104 12.04 -14.87 -12.22
N ARG A 105 11.70 -14.36 -11.02
CA ARG A 105 12.46 -13.31 -10.33
C ARG A 105 13.74 -13.83 -9.66
N GLY A 106 13.99 -15.14 -9.66
CA GLY A 106 15.13 -15.73 -8.97
C GLY A 106 15.03 -15.62 -7.45
N GLU A 107 13.82 -15.42 -6.93
CA GLU A 107 13.55 -15.46 -5.50
C GLU A 107 13.68 -16.92 -5.05
N ALA A 108 14.79 -17.25 -4.38
CA ALA A 108 14.94 -18.55 -3.72
C ALA A 108 13.75 -18.77 -2.77
N GLU A 109 13.29 -20.02 -2.65
CA GLU A 109 12.19 -20.43 -1.77
C GLU A 109 12.47 -19.99 -0.32
N ASP A 110 12.11 -18.76 0.05
CA ASP A 110 11.72 -18.49 1.42
C ASP A 110 10.44 -19.30 1.59
N ALA A 111 10.62 -20.53 2.08
CA ALA A 111 9.58 -21.44 2.49
C ALA A 111 8.80 -20.77 3.61
N VAL A 112 7.86 -19.91 3.23
CA VAL A 112 6.70 -19.64 4.05
C VAL A 112 5.86 -20.90 3.89
N GLU A 113 5.98 -21.81 4.85
CA GLU A 113 4.92 -22.75 5.14
C GLU A 113 3.63 -21.93 5.22
N VAL A 114 2.70 -22.22 4.32
CA VAL A 114 1.38 -21.61 4.31
C VAL A 114 0.68 -22.09 5.59
N GLU A 115 0.91 -21.40 6.72
CA GLU A 115 0.20 -21.68 7.96
C GLU A 115 -1.24 -21.15 7.83
N ASN A 116 -2.11 -22.08 7.42
CA ASN A 116 -3.55 -22.24 7.66
C ASN A 116 -4.51 -21.17 7.08
N GLY A 117 -5.58 -21.50 6.35
CA GLY A 117 -6.17 -22.78 5.94
C GLY A 117 -6.98 -22.58 4.64
N ASP A 118 -7.35 -23.69 4.00
CA ASP A 118 -7.91 -23.82 2.64
C ASP A 118 -6.89 -23.82 1.49
N ALA A 119 -5.69 -24.38 1.72
CA ALA A 119 -4.92 -24.95 0.62
C ALA A 119 -5.13 -26.46 0.61
N GLU A 120 -6.25 -26.92 0.04
CA GLU A 120 -6.18 -28.19 -0.66
C GLU A 120 -5.05 -28.03 -1.69
N VAL A 121 -4.16 -29.03 -1.78
CA VAL A 121 -3.21 -29.09 -2.88
C VAL A 121 -4.07 -29.31 -4.13
N ALA A 122 -4.50 -28.21 -4.74
CA ALA A 122 -5.31 -28.24 -5.94
C ALA A 122 -4.49 -28.97 -7.01
N ASP A 123 -5.09 -30.03 -7.54
CA ASP A 123 -4.62 -30.73 -8.72
C ASP A 123 -4.59 -29.70 -9.87
N GLY A 124 -3.39 -29.19 -10.13
CA GLY A 124 -3.16 -27.95 -10.87
C GLY A 124 -3.57 -28.09 -12.34
N GLY A 125 -4.63 -27.37 -12.72
CA GLY A 125 -4.77 -26.94 -14.11
C GLY A 125 -3.69 -25.89 -14.38
N GLU A 126 -2.86 -26.12 -15.38
CA GLU A 126 -1.77 -25.21 -15.76
C GLU A 126 -2.34 -23.84 -16.23
N LEU A 127 -1.88 -22.75 -15.62
CA LEU A 127 -2.27 -21.40 -15.98
C LEU A 127 -1.84 -21.12 -17.43
N SER A 128 -2.82 -20.84 -18.29
CA SER A 128 -2.53 -20.55 -19.69
C SER A 128 -1.56 -19.37 -19.82
N GLN A 129 -0.75 -19.38 -20.87
CA GLN A 129 0.22 -18.29 -21.11
C GLN A 129 -0.46 -16.93 -21.24
N GLU A 130 -1.65 -16.88 -21.84
CA GLU A 130 -2.47 -15.67 -21.97
C GLU A 130 -2.93 -15.17 -20.60
N ARG A 131 -3.43 -16.07 -19.74
CA ARG A 131 -3.88 -15.71 -18.40
C ARG A 131 -2.72 -15.28 -17.51
N TYR A 132 -1.57 -15.94 -17.61
CA TYR A 132 -0.35 -15.51 -16.91
C TYR A 132 0.07 -14.09 -17.32
N ALA A 133 -0.01 -13.76 -18.61
CA ALA A 133 0.30 -12.42 -19.10
C ALA A 133 -0.72 -11.37 -18.63
N GLU A 134 -2.01 -11.72 -18.61
CA GLU A 134 -3.07 -10.85 -18.08
C GLU A 134 -2.86 -10.55 -16.59
N LEU A 135 -2.61 -11.58 -15.77
CA LEU A 135 -2.31 -11.40 -14.36
C LEU A 135 -1.03 -10.60 -14.17
N GLY A 136 0.00 -10.84 -14.97
CA GLY A 136 1.24 -10.06 -14.92
C GLY A 136 1.02 -8.57 -15.21
N ALA A 137 0.19 -8.24 -16.19
CA ALA A 137 -0.11 -6.86 -16.56
C ALA A 137 -0.90 -6.08 -15.49
N ARG A 138 -1.52 -6.79 -14.53
CA ARG A 138 -2.29 -6.19 -13.43
C ARG A 138 -1.67 -6.42 -12.05
N GLU A 139 -0.51 -7.09 -11.99
CA GLU A 139 0.22 -7.24 -10.73
C GLU A 139 0.70 -5.86 -10.28
N GLN A 140 0.36 -5.49 -9.06
CA GLN A 140 0.88 -4.29 -8.40
C GLN A 140 1.69 -4.73 -7.18
N PHE A 141 2.70 -3.97 -6.81
CA PHE A 141 3.45 -4.22 -5.59
C PHE A 141 3.07 -3.21 -4.51
N VAL A 142 2.72 -3.71 -3.32
CA VAL A 142 2.46 -2.89 -2.15
C VAL A 142 3.72 -2.86 -1.31
N LEU A 143 4.32 -1.67 -1.16
CA LEU A 143 5.37 -1.42 -0.19
C LEU A 143 4.73 -1.34 1.20
N THR A 144 5.35 -1.97 2.19
CA THR A 144 4.98 -1.84 3.61
C THR A 144 6.21 -1.58 4.44
N LEU A 145 6.14 -0.59 5.32
CA LEU A 145 7.25 -0.12 6.17
C LEU A 145 6.83 -0.01 7.62
N SER A 146 7.76 -0.35 8.50
CA SER A 146 7.66 -0.23 9.96
C SER A 146 8.47 0.95 10.49
N ARG A 147 8.11 1.42 11.68
CA ARG A 147 8.76 2.57 12.31
C ARG A 147 10.24 2.38 12.68
N ASN A 148 10.73 1.14 12.77
CA ASN A 148 12.16 0.86 13.00
C ASN A 148 12.91 0.54 11.69
N GLY A 149 12.31 0.83 10.53
CA GLY A 149 12.98 0.76 9.23
C GLY A 149 13.06 -0.59 8.56
N PHE A 150 12.21 -1.53 8.97
CA PHE A 150 11.98 -2.77 8.22
C PHE A 150 10.86 -2.56 7.22
N GLY A 151 11.04 -3.11 6.02
CA GLY A 151 10.02 -3.08 4.99
C GLY A 151 10.19 -4.17 3.94
N LYS A 152 9.20 -4.25 3.07
CA LYS A 152 9.14 -5.20 1.96
C LYS A 152 8.13 -4.72 0.93
N ARG A 153 8.28 -5.22 -0.29
CA ARG A 153 7.26 -5.17 -1.33
C ARG A 153 6.53 -6.50 -1.38
N THR A 154 5.22 -6.48 -1.55
CA THR A 154 4.41 -7.70 -1.67
C THR A 154 3.42 -7.57 -2.81
N SER A 155 3.31 -8.61 -3.62
CA SER A 155 2.37 -8.68 -4.74
C SER A 155 0.93 -8.42 -4.31
N SER A 156 0.15 -7.71 -5.13
CA SER A 156 -1.27 -7.46 -4.90
C SER A 156 -2.08 -8.75 -4.80
N TYR A 157 -1.66 -9.83 -5.48
CA TYR A 157 -2.33 -11.14 -5.45
C TYR A 157 -2.17 -11.91 -4.15
N GLU A 158 -1.23 -11.51 -3.30
CA GLU A 158 -1.14 -12.02 -1.95
C GLU A 158 -2.25 -11.44 -1.05
N TYR A 159 -2.73 -10.23 -1.33
CA TYR A 159 -3.86 -9.64 -0.62
C TYR A 159 -5.17 -10.13 -1.23
N ARG A 160 -5.63 -11.31 -0.84
CA ARG A 160 -6.92 -11.85 -1.33
C ARG A 160 -8.08 -10.91 -0.97
N THR A 161 -9.06 -10.81 -1.87
CA THR A 161 -10.33 -10.15 -1.56
C THR A 161 -11.08 -10.95 -0.50
N SER A 162 -11.77 -10.23 0.39
CA SER A 162 -12.53 -10.80 1.51
C SER A 162 -13.68 -9.86 1.89
N GLY A 163 -14.64 -10.35 2.67
CA GLY A 163 -15.80 -9.54 3.07
C GLY A 163 -15.42 -8.34 3.95
N ARG A 164 -15.83 -7.14 3.54
CA ARG A 164 -15.63 -5.89 4.30
C ARG A 164 -16.09 -6.02 5.76
N GLY A 165 -15.33 -5.43 6.68
CA GLY A 165 -15.65 -5.39 8.11
C GLY A 165 -15.17 -6.62 8.89
N GLY A 166 -14.51 -7.57 8.24
CA GLY A 166 -13.79 -8.66 8.89
C GLY A 166 -12.49 -8.19 9.56
N LYS A 167 -11.81 -9.11 10.25
CA LYS A 167 -10.51 -8.85 10.92
C LYS A 167 -9.35 -8.64 9.94
N GLY A 168 -9.50 -9.10 8.70
CA GLY A 168 -8.43 -9.07 7.72
C GLY A 168 -7.47 -10.25 7.85
N ILE A 169 -6.33 -10.13 7.18
CA ILE A 169 -5.20 -11.06 7.18
C ILE A 169 -3.91 -10.29 7.49
N ILE A 170 -2.84 -11.01 7.81
CA ILE A 170 -1.53 -10.39 8.03
C ILE A 170 -1.06 -9.70 6.74
N ALA A 171 -0.63 -8.45 6.86
CA ALA A 171 0.06 -7.66 5.85
C ALA A 171 1.58 -7.81 5.97
N MET A 172 2.07 -7.74 7.21
CA MET A 172 3.48 -7.88 7.60
C MET A 172 3.52 -8.32 9.06
N THR A 173 4.39 -9.27 9.40
CA THR A 173 4.56 -9.69 10.79
C THR A 173 5.23 -8.56 11.58
N VAL A 174 4.49 -8.00 12.55
CA VAL A 174 4.95 -6.97 13.48
C VAL A 174 5.44 -7.64 14.77
N ASN A 175 6.57 -7.16 15.29
CA ASN A 175 7.17 -7.61 16.55
C ASN A 175 7.96 -6.45 17.17
N GLU A 176 8.57 -6.66 18.34
CA GLU A 176 9.36 -5.63 19.03
C GLU A 176 10.52 -5.08 18.19
N ARG A 177 11.14 -5.93 17.35
CA ARG A 177 12.26 -5.55 16.48
C ARG A 177 11.79 -4.55 15.41
N ASN A 178 10.67 -4.83 14.76
CA ASN A 178 10.15 -4.03 13.66
C ASN A 178 9.40 -2.78 14.17
N GLY A 179 8.65 -2.94 15.26
CA GLY A 179 7.65 -1.97 15.69
C GLY A 179 6.48 -1.86 14.71
N ASP A 180 5.50 -1.04 15.09
CA ASP A 180 4.28 -0.83 14.30
C ASP A 180 4.59 -0.39 12.86
N LEU A 181 3.70 -0.77 11.96
CA LEU A 181 3.68 -0.25 10.60
C LEU A 181 3.42 1.26 10.60
N ILE A 182 4.06 1.96 9.68
CA ILE A 182 3.91 3.41 9.50
C ILE A 182 3.47 3.78 8.08
N ALA A 183 3.74 2.94 7.08
CA ALA A 183 3.32 3.18 5.71
C ALA A 183 2.98 1.89 4.97
N SER A 184 2.00 1.97 4.08
CA SER A 184 1.62 0.87 3.19
C SER A 184 0.96 1.42 1.93
N PHE A 185 1.59 1.36 0.77
CA PHE A 185 1.01 1.91 -0.47
C PHE A 185 1.57 1.22 -1.73
N PRO A 186 0.87 1.30 -2.88
CA PRO A 186 1.33 0.74 -4.14
C PRO A 186 2.54 1.51 -4.66
N VAL A 187 3.47 0.77 -5.24
CA VAL A 187 4.71 1.30 -5.82
C VAL A 187 5.03 0.56 -7.12
N GLU A 188 5.77 1.26 -7.98
CA GLU A 188 6.39 0.78 -9.19
C GLU A 188 7.90 0.60 -8.96
N ASP A 189 8.56 -0.18 -9.82
CA ASP A 189 9.98 -0.49 -9.65
C ASP A 189 10.90 0.73 -9.80
N THR A 190 10.45 1.74 -10.55
CA THR A 190 11.20 2.98 -10.79
C THR A 190 10.94 4.07 -9.75
N ASP A 191 9.95 3.88 -8.87
CA ASP A 191 9.67 4.82 -7.79
C ASP A 191 10.84 4.94 -6.81
N GLN A 192 10.81 6.04 -6.06
CA GLN A 192 11.61 6.21 -4.87
C GLN A 192 10.71 6.48 -3.67
N ILE A 193 11.28 6.34 -2.48
CA ILE A 193 10.63 6.78 -1.24
C ILE A 193 11.52 7.77 -0.50
N MET A 194 10.87 8.71 0.17
CA MET A 194 11.50 9.63 1.10
C MET A 194 10.97 9.38 2.50
N LEU A 195 11.87 9.13 3.45
CA LEU A 195 11.53 8.87 4.85
C LEU A 195 12.09 9.98 5.73
N VAL A 196 11.33 10.34 6.77
CA VAL A 196 11.75 11.28 7.81
C VAL A 196 11.68 10.58 9.16
N THR A 197 12.73 10.74 9.96
CA THR A 197 12.76 10.26 11.35
C THR A 197 12.41 11.36 12.37
N ASN A 198 12.07 10.96 13.59
CA ASN A 198 11.91 11.89 14.72
C ASN A 198 13.22 12.60 15.13
N GLY A 199 14.38 12.10 14.68
CA GLY A 199 15.68 12.76 14.82
C GLY A 199 15.96 13.83 13.76
N GLY A 200 15.07 13.98 12.76
CA GLY A 200 15.24 14.93 11.66
C GLY A 200 16.11 14.40 10.51
N GLN A 201 16.40 13.09 10.48
CA GLN A 201 17.12 12.48 9.36
C GLN A 201 16.16 12.24 8.20
N LEU A 202 16.56 12.74 7.01
CA LEU A 202 15.90 12.50 5.74
C LEU A 202 16.65 11.42 4.97
N ILE A 203 15.94 10.41 4.48
CA ILE A 203 16.53 9.31 3.71
C ILE A 203 15.73 9.13 2.43
N ARG A 204 16.40 9.08 1.29
CA ARG A 204 15.81 8.77 -0.02
C ARG A 204 16.33 7.40 -0.47
N CYS A 205 15.45 6.51 -0.89
CA CYS A 205 15.80 5.14 -1.26
C CYS A 205 15.01 4.70 -2.51
N PRO A 206 15.66 4.09 -3.52
CA PRO A 206 14.97 3.46 -4.63
C PRO A 206 14.08 2.31 -4.17
N VAL A 207 12.85 2.26 -4.67
CA VAL A 207 11.92 1.16 -4.35
C VAL A 207 12.42 -0.18 -4.87
N GLY A 208 13.06 -0.18 -6.04
CA GLY A 208 13.66 -1.36 -6.67
C GLY A 208 14.63 -2.14 -5.78
N ASP A 209 15.30 -1.47 -4.84
CA ASP A 209 16.26 -2.08 -3.90
C ASP A 209 15.58 -2.80 -2.72
N ILE A 210 14.28 -2.52 -2.49
CA ILE A 210 13.53 -3.11 -1.37
C ILE A 210 13.08 -4.53 -1.75
N ARG A 211 13.34 -5.50 -0.88
CA ARG A 211 13.03 -6.91 -1.17
C ARG A 211 11.55 -7.16 -1.43
N ILE A 212 11.25 -7.96 -2.47
CA ILE A 212 9.94 -8.58 -2.66
C ILE A 212 9.86 -9.81 -1.76
N ALA A 213 8.82 -9.88 -0.93
CA ALA A 213 8.60 -10.98 0.00
C ALA A 213 7.11 -11.15 0.34
N GLY A 214 6.74 -12.35 0.79
CA GLY A 214 5.37 -12.66 1.16
C GLY A 214 4.88 -11.92 2.41
N ARG A 215 3.55 -11.88 2.59
CA ARG A 215 2.91 -11.09 3.66
C ARG A 215 3.33 -11.46 5.07
N SER A 216 3.42 -12.74 5.40
CA SER A 216 3.74 -13.21 6.76
C SER A 216 5.22 -13.03 7.14
N THR A 217 6.05 -12.51 6.25
CA THR A 217 7.46 -12.19 6.57
C THR A 217 7.56 -10.90 7.38
N GLN A 218 8.70 -10.73 8.05
CA GLN A 218 9.04 -9.52 8.82
C GLN A 218 9.68 -8.43 7.96
N GLY A 219 9.85 -8.64 6.65
CA GLY A 219 10.62 -7.76 5.78
C GLY A 219 12.12 -7.71 6.09
N VAL A 220 12.82 -6.85 5.35
CA VAL A 220 14.26 -6.61 5.47
C VAL A 220 14.51 -5.18 5.95
N THR A 221 15.73 -4.90 6.41
CA THR A 221 16.14 -3.53 6.73
C THR A 221 16.17 -2.70 5.45
N VAL A 222 15.32 -1.69 5.36
CA VAL A 222 15.32 -0.69 4.28
C VAL A 222 16.28 0.44 4.65
N PHE A 223 16.28 0.84 5.92
CA PHE A 223 17.26 1.75 6.47
C PHE A 223 17.46 1.46 7.97
N LYS A 224 18.59 1.89 8.53
CA LYS A 224 18.91 1.68 9.95
C LYS A 224 18.61 2.95 10.74
N THR A 225 17.74 2.85 11.74
CA THR A 225 17.52 3.91 12.75
C THR A 225 18.67 3.93 13.77
N ALA A 226 19.05 5.10 14.27
CA ALA A 226 19.86 5.19 15.49
C ALA A 226 19.05 4.71 16.72
N GLU A 227 19.73 4.55 17.86
CA GLU A 227 19.07 4.17 19.10
C GLU A 227 18.04 5.24 19.53
N GLY A 228 16.79 4.83 19.74
CA GLY A 228 15.67 5.72 20.10
C GLY A 228 15.07 6.49 18.92
N GLU A 229 15.66 6.41 17.73
CA GLU A 229 15.17 7.04 16.52
C GLU A 229 14.14 6.15 15.80
N LYS A 230 13.11 6.77 15.21
CA LYS A 230 12.00 6.09 14.54
C LYS A 230 11.56 6.88 13.33
N VAL A 231 11.07 6.18 12.30
CA VAL A 231 10.35 6.82 11.18
C VAL A 231 9.06 7.44 11.68
N VAL A 232 8.81 8.66 11.24
CA VAL A 232 7.57 9.38 11.51
C VAL A 232 6.75 9.62 10.25
N SER A 233 7.39 9.67 9.07
CA SER A 233 6.71 9.85 7.79
C SER A 233 7.45 9.13 6.66
N VAL A 234 6.68 8.67 5.66
CA VAL A 234 7.17 8.10 4.42
C VAL A 234 6.31 8.64 3.28
N GLU A 235 6.96 9.15 2.25
CA GLU A 235 6.29 9.64 1.04
C GLU A 235 6.84 8.90 -0.19
N ARG A 236 5.96 8.63 -1.16
CA ARG A 236 6.34 8.09 -2.47
C ARG A 236 6.78 9.25 -3.36
N ILE A 237 7.83 9.05 -4.13
CA ILE A 237 8.24 9.95 -5.21
C ILE A 237 8.17 9.12 -6.49
N SER A 238 7.23 9.45 -7.38
CA SER A 238 7.16 8.80 -8.68
C SER A 238 8.27 9.31 -9.60
N GLU A 239 8.61 8.51 -10.62
CA GLU A 239 9.60 8.92 -11.63
C GLU A 239 9.14 10.19 -12.37
N ASP A 240 7.86 10.27 -12.75
CA ASP A 240 7.27 11.43 -13.44
C ASP A 240 7.37 12.73 -12.62
N GLU A 241 7.32 12.67 -11.29
CA GLU A 241 7.46 13.83 -10.41
C GLU A 241 8.93 14.28 -10.25
N SER A 242 9.88 13.39 -10.52
CA SER A 242 11.31 13.66 -10.29
C SER A 242 11.98 14.48 -11.40
N ASP A 243 11.42 14.47 -12.61
CA ASP A 243 11.91 15.24 -13.75
C ASP A 243 11.48 16.73 -13.71
N GLU A 244 10.48 17.08 -12.89
CA GLU A 244 9.98 18.47 -12.78
C GLU A 244 10.88 19.38 -11.90
N ASP A 245 11.77 18.81 -11.09
CA ASP A 245 12.62 19.55 -10.14
C ASP A 245 13.99 20.00 -10.71
N GLU A 246 14.41 19.55 -11.90
CA GLU A 246 15.70 19.98 -12.50
C GLU A 246 15.64 21.31 -13.28
N ALA A 247 14.51 22.02 -13.28
CA ALA A 247 14.31 23.22 -14.10
C ALA A 247 14.08 24.52 -13.31
N SER A 248 15.03 24.94 -12.45
CA SER A 248 15.34 26.37 -12.26
C SER A 248 16.53 26.62 -11.31
N GLU A 249 17.74 26.64 -11.85
CA GLU A 249 18.74 27.61 -11.38
C GLU A 249 18.83 28.72 -12.44
N PRO A 250 18.44 29.97 -12.14
CA PRO A 250 18.79 31.06 -13.02
C PRO A 250 20.30 31.25 -12.93
N GLU A 251 21.01 31.00 -14.03
CA GLU A 251 22.40 31.41 -14.17
C GLU A 251 22.49 32.91 -13.87
N GLY A 252 23.05 33.23 -12.69
CA GLY A 252 23.43 34.58 -12.32
C GLY A 252 24.52 35.05 -13.26
N GLY A 253 24.13 35.67 -14.37
CA GLY A 253 25.01 36.31 -15.32
C GLY A 253 25.91 37.31 -14.61
N GLY A 254 27.18 36.96 -14.47
CA GLY A 254 28.24 37.88 -14.12
C GLY A 254 28.38 38.94 -15.21
N GLY A 255 28.29 40.21 -14.81
CA GLY A 255 28.59 41.35 -15.65
C GLY A 255 29.19 42.46 -14.78
N ASP A 256 30.51 42.43 -14.65
CA ASP A 256 31.31 43.49 -14.03
C ASP A 256 31.99 44.33 -15.15
N GLY A 257 32.01 45.66 -14.97
CA GLY A 257 32.76 46.64 -15.77
C GLY A 257 31.88 47.50 -16.70
N VAL A 258 31.95 48.84 -16.71
CA VAL A 258 32.89 49.86 -16.19
C VAL A 258 32.10 51.13 -15.88
#